data_AF-A0A7W4W4F6-F1
#
_entry.id   AF-A0A7W4W4F6-F1
#
_cell.length_a   1.000
_cell.length_b   1.000
_cell.length_c   1.000
_cell.angle_alpha   90.00
_cell.angle_beta   90.00
_cell.angle_gamma   90.00
#
_symmetry.space_group_name_H-M   'P 1'
#
loop_
_entity.id
_entity.type
_entity.pdbx_description
1 polymer ?
#
loop_
_entity_poly.entity_id
_entity_poly.type
_entity_poly.pdbx_seq_one_letter_code
_entity_poly.pdbx_strand_id
1 'polypeptide(L)'
;MPAVPDGSTADKQTMLDAYRNMRDYQAEAQSFLDCIDALKASEPDVDVEILLERLNAYNRTVENMDSISRQVHAELDTFNAR
;
A
#
# COMPACT_ATOMS: atom_id res chain seq x y z
N MET A 1 2.02 -3.53 -7.44
CA MET A 1 2.37 -3.73 -6.01
C MET A 1 3.85 -4.02 -5.94
N PRO A 2 4.59 -3.43 -4.98
CA PRO A 2 6.01 -3.73 -4.78
C PRO A 2 6.23 -5.22 -4.52
N ALA A 3 7.37 -5.73 -5.00
CA ALA A 3 7.77 -7.11 -4.72
C ALA A 3 8.27 -7.24 -3.27
N VAL A 4 7.87 -8.33 -2.60
CA VAL A 4 8.36 -8.67 -1.26
C VAL A 4 9.37 -9.82 -1.41
N PRO A 5 10.65 -9.60 -1.09
CA PRO A 5 11.67 -10.65 -1.13
C PRO A 5 11.52 -11.61 0.05
N ASP A 6 11.99 -12.85 -0.12
CA ASP A 6 12.04 -13.87 0.94
C ASP A 6 13.18 -13.58 1.92
N GLY A 7 12.84 -13.30 3.18
CA GLY A 7 13.78 -12.93 4.24
C GLY A 7 14.73 -14.05 4.65
N SER A 8 14.43 -15.31 4.32
CA SER A 8 15.32 -16.44 4.60
C SER A 8 16.52 -16.50 3.65
N THR A 9 16.38 -15.98 2.44
CA THR A 9 17.37 -16.09 1.36
C THR A 9 17.93 -14.75 0.87
N ALA A 10 17.17 -13.67 0.97
CA ALA A 10 17.56 -12.35 0.49
C ALA A 10 18.76 -11.77 1.24
N ASP A 11 19.55 -10.96 0.54
CA ASP A 11 20.63 -10.19 1.17
C ASP A 11 20.10 -8.92 1.84
N LYS A 12 20.95 -8.32 2.69
CA LYS A 12 20.61 -7.11 3.45
C LYS A 12 20.18 -5.94 2.56
N GLN A 13 20.83 -5.77 1.40
CA GLN A 13 20.53 -4.65 0.52
C GLN A 13 19.14 -4.81 -0.09
N THR A 14 18.81 -6.02 -0.54
CA THR A 14 17.50 -6.41 -1.06
C THR A 14 16.39 -6.19 -0.03
N MET A 15 16.63 -6.58 1.24
CA MET A 15 15.66 -6.34 2.32
C MET A 15 15.46 -4.85 2.62
N LEU A 16 16.55 -4.05 2.62
CA LEU A 16 16.46 -2.60 2.80
C LEU A 16 15.70 -1.91 1.66
N ASP A 17 15.93 -2.33 0.43
CA ASP A 17 15.24 -1.78 -0.74
C ASP A 17 13.76 -2.18 -0.76
N ALA A 18 13.42 -3.40 -0.32
CA ALA A 18 12.02 -3.79 -0.12
C ALA A 18 11.30 -2.91 0.92
N TYR A 19 11.95 -2.60 2.04
CA TYR A 19 11.39 -1.67 3.03
C TYR A 19 11.19 -0.26 2.46
N ARG A 20 12.14 0.25 1.68
CA ARG A 20 12.01 1.57 1.02
C ARG A 20 10.86 1.58 0.02
N ASN A 21 10.80 0.57 -0.86
CA ASN A 21 9.75 0.43 -1.85
C ASN A 21 8.36 0.31 -1.21
N MET A 22 8.25 -0.36 -0.06
CA MET A 22 7.01 -0.38 0.73
C MET A 22 6.61 1.02 1.20
N ARG A 23 7.57 1.81 1.73
CA ARG A 23 7.32 3.17 2.21
C ARG A 23 6.91 4.11 1.08
N ASP A 24 7.57 4.02 -0.07
CA ASP A 24 7.24 4.80 -1.25
C ASP A 24 5.84 4.45 -1.77
N TYR A 25 5.52 3.15 -1.85
CA TYR A 25 4.18 2.69 -2.19
C TYR A 25 3.11 3.22 -1.22
N GLN A 26 3.39 3.22 0.10
CA GLN A 26 2.46 3.78 1.09
C GLN A 26 2.23 5.28 0.89
N ALA A 27 3.27 6.04 0.53
CA ALA A 27 3.16 7.47 0.27
C ALA A 27 2.34 7.78 -1.00
N GLU A 28 2.57 7.02 -2.08
CA GLU A 28 1.78 7.12 -3.31
C GLU A 28 0.32 6.74 -3.08
N ALA A 29 0.08 5.65 -2.35
CA ALA A 29 -1.24 5.18 -2.02
C ALA A 29 -1.99 6.20 -1.14
N GLN A 30 -1.33 6.79 -0.15
CA GLN A 30 -1.93 7.86 0.67
C GLN A 30 -2.32 9.07 -0.20
N SER A 31 -1.44 9.50 -1.11
CA SER A 31 -1.74 10.61 -2.03
C SER A 31 -2.96 10.32 -2.91
N PHE A 32 -3.15 9.07 -3.32
CA PHE A 32 -4.33 8.63 -4.06
C PHE A 32 -5.60 8.67 -3.20
N LEU A 33 -5.53 8.22 -1.94
CA LEU A 33 -6.66 8.29 -1.00
C LEU A 33 -7.08 9.75 -0.75
N ASP A 34 -6.12 10.64 -0.52
CA ASP A 34 -6.35 12.07 -0.34
C ASP A 34 -7.05 12.69 -1.56
N CYS A 35 -6.69 12.25 -2.77
CA CYS A 35 -7.36 12.66 -4.01
C CYS A 35 -8.83 12.20 -4.05
N ILE A 36 -9.11 10.94 -3.68
CA ILE A 36 -10.49 10.45 -3.61
C ILE A 36 -11.31 11.25 -2.60
N ASP A 37 -10.75 11.56 -1.44
CA ASP A 37 -11.45 12.31 -0.40
C ASP A 37 -11.68 13.77 -0.82
N ALA A 38 -10.73 14.40 -1.51
CA ALA A 38 -10.92 15.71 -2.12
C ALA A 38 -12.06 15.71 -3.15
N LEU A 39 -12.13 14.69 -4.02
CA LEU A 39 -13.21 14.53 -5.00
C LEU A 39 -14.58 14.36 -4.35
N LYS A 40 -14.66 13.54 -3.28
CA LYS A 40 -15.91 13.38 -2.51
C LYS A 40 -16.37 14.70 -1.88
N ALA A 41 -15.44 15.54 -1.44
CA ALA A 41 -15.75 16.84 -0.86
C ALA A 41 -16.17 17.88 -1.92
N SER A 42 -15.54 17.86 -3.10
CA SER A 42 -15.84 18.82 -4.18
C SER A 42 -17.06 18.45 -5.02
N GLU A 43 -17.44 17.17 -5.05
CA GLU A 43 -18.54 16.64 -5.86
C GLU A 43 -19.55 15.84 -5.01
N PRO A 44 -20.31 16.50 -4.13
CA PRO A 44 -21.20 15.82 -3.19
C PRO A 44 -22.40 15.14 -3.88
N ASP A 45 -22.82 15.63 -5.05
CA ASP A 45 -24.00 15.16 -5.79
C ASP A 45 -23.64 14.25 -6.98
N VAL A 46 -22.46 13.62 -6.95
CA VAL A 46 -22.02 12.70 -8.00
C VAL A 46 -22.93 11.46 -8.05
N ASP A 47 -23.03 10.85 -9.24
CA ASP A 47 -23.81 9.62 -9.43
C ASP A 47 -23.36 8.51 -8.45
N VAL A 48 -24.33 7.73 -7.97
CA VAL A 48 -24.11 6.65 -7.01
C VAL A 48 -23.14 5.60 -7.55
N GLU A 49 -23.16 5.31 -8.85
CA GLU A 49 -22.23 4.37 -9.48
C GLU A 49 -20.78 4.87 -9.35
N ILE A 50 -20.53 6.15 -9.63
CA ILE A 50 -19.21 6.78 -9.47
C ILE A 50 -18.79 6.81 -8.00
N LEU A 51 -19.72 7.07 -7.08
CA LEU A 51 -19.44 7.03 -5.64
C LEU A 51 -19.01 5.62 -5.18
N LEU A 52 -19.70 4.57 -5.67
CA LEU A 52 -19.36 3.18 -5.39
C LEU A 52 -18.00 2.78 -5.98
N GLU A 53 -17.68 3.22 -7.20
CA GLU A 53 -16.36 3.02 -7.80
C GLU A 53 -15.24 3.65 -6.95
N ARG A 54 -15.44 4.90 -6.50
CA ARG A 54 -14.50 5.61 -5.62
C ARG A 54 -14.33 4.89 -4.29
N LEU A 55 -15.42 4.41 -3.68
CA LEU A 55 -15.38 3.65 -2.43
C LEU A 55 -14.62 2.32 -2.60
N ASN A 56 -14.89 1.58 -3.68
CA ASN A 56 -14.20 0.33 -3.98
C ASN A 56 -12.70 0.55 -4.22
N ALA A 57 -12.35 1.62 -4.95
CA ALA A 57 -10.95 1.99 -5.17
C ALA A 57 -10.25 2.35 -3.86
N TYR A 58 -10.91 3.13 -2.99
CA TYR A 58 -10.40 3.49 -1.67
C TYR A 58 -10.12 2.23 -0.82
N ASN A 59 -11.12 1.35 -0.67
CA ASN A 59 -11.01 0.15 0.15
C ASN A 59 -9.88 -0.76 -0.34
N ARG A 60 -9.83 -1.02 -1.65
CA ARG A 60 -8.77 -1.85 -2.26
C ARG A 60 -7.38 -1.25 -2.02
N THR A 61 -7.23 0.07 -2.09
CA THR A 61 -5.93 0.72 -1.84
C THR A 61 -5.51 0.54 -0.38
N VAL A 62 -6.42 0.75 0.57
CA VAL A 62 -6.16 0.53 2.01
C VAL A 62 -5.78 -0.93 2.28
N GLU A 63 -6.54 -1.89 1.73
CA GLU A 63 -6.27 -3.32 1.89
C GLU A 63 -4.89 -3.71 1.34
N ASN A 64 -4.52 -3.19 0.18
CA ASN A 64 -3.20 -3.45 -0.41
C ASN A 64 -2.06 -2.85 0.42
N MET A 65 -2.23 -1.63 0.95
CA MET A 65 -1.25 -1.01 1.84
C MET A 65 -0.99 -1.86 3.09
N ASP A 66 -2.05 -2.33 3.76
CA ASP A 66 -1.93 -3.17 4.95
C ASP A 66 -1.28 -4.52 4.60
N SER A 67 -1.74 -5.17 3.53
CA SER A 67 -1.22 -6.46 3.08
C SER A 67 0.27 -6.42 2.78
N ILE A 68 0.74 -5.44 1.99
CA ILE A 68 2.16 -5.28 1.68
C ILE A 68 2.96 -4.97 2.93
N SER A 69 2.45 -4.09 3.79
CA SER A 69 3.13 -3.73 5.04
C SER A 69 3.37 -4.96 5.90
N ARG A 70 2.35 -5.81 6.09
CA ARG A 70 2.47 -7.04 6.88
C ARG A 70 3.46 -8.02 6.26
N GLN A 71 3.41 -8.22 4.95
CA GLN A 71 4.33 -9.12 4.25
C GLN A 71 5.79 -8.68 4.40
N VAL A 72 6.09 -7.40 4.16
CA VAL A 72 7.46 -6.87 4.28
C VAL A 72 7.97 -6.98 5.71
N HIS A 73 7.14 -6.68 6.72
CA HIS A 73 7.56 -6.82 8.12
C HIS A 73 7.79 -8.29 8.50
N ALA A 74 6.93 -9.21 8.06
CA ALA A 74 7.12 -10.64 8.32
C ALA A 74 8.45 -11.15 7.73
N GLU A 75 8.79 -10.74 6.52
CA GLU A 75 10.06 -11.14 5.90
C GLU A 75 11.28 -10.46 6.55
N LEU A 76 11.13 -9.22 7.03
CA LEU A 76 12.17 -8.57 7.84
C LEU A 76 12.41 -9.29 9.17
N ASP A 77 11.34 -9.76 9.83
CA ASP A 77 11.45 -10.54 11.06
C ASP A 77 12.17 -11.88 10.79
N THR A 78 11.81 -12.57 9.69
CA THR A 78 12.51 -13.78 9.23
C THR A 78 13.99 -13.51 8.97
N PHE A 79 14.33 -12.42 8.29
CA PHE A 79 15.72 -12.03 8.01
C PHE A 79 16.51 -11.74 9.29
N ASN A 80 15.91 -11.04 10.27
CA ASN A 80 16.56 -10.66 11.51
C ASN A 80 16.75 -11.84 12.49
N ALA A 81 15.95 -12.90 12.35
CA ALA A 81 16.03 -14.11 13.18
C ALA A 81 17.07 -15.15 12.67
N ARG A 82 17.67 -14.90 11.50
CA ARG A 82 18.71 -15.75 10.90
C ARG A 82 20.08 -15.55 11.56
#